data_AF-A0A6L6F774-F1
#
_entry.id   AF-A0A6L6F774-F1
#
_cell.length_a   1.000
_cell.length_b   1.000
_cell.length_c   1.000
_cell.angle_alpha   90.00
_cell.angle_beta   90.00
_cell.angle_gamma   90.00
#
_symmetry.space_group_name_H-M   'P 1'
#
loop_
_entity.id
_entity.type
_entity.pdbx_description
1 polymer ?
#
loop_
_entity_poly.entity_id
_entity_poly.type
_entity_poly.pdbx_seq_one_letter_code
_entity_poly.pdbx_strand_id
1 'polypeptide(L)'
;MTEQQTFGALARFRLMAILCGVNLLLLIFGYMPAKHIFDLVSTHEWMVFIPVAHGYLYIVYILTALQIGVQKKMPILTILALIAAGTIPFASFIAERRVVKRYS
;
A
#
# COMPACT_ATOMS: atom_id res chain seq x y z
N MET A 1 -10.57 -1.77 -31.14
CA MET A 1 -9.37 -1.39 -30.38
C MET A 1 -9.28 -2.32 -29.19
N THR A 2 -8.44 -3.33 -29.33
CA THR A 2 -8.24 -4.43 -28.38
C THR A 2 -7.88 -3.89 -26.99
N GLU A 3 -8.72 -4.13 -26.00
CA GLU A 3 -8.32 -4.04 -24.59
C GLU A 3 -7.21 -5.06 -24.37
N GLN A 4 -5.95 -4.61 -24.46
CA GLN A 4 -4.84 -5.40 -23.94
C GLN A 4 -5.01 -5.49 -22.42
N GLN A 5 -5.53 -6.64 -21.99
CA GLN A 5 -5.47 -7.10 -20.61
C GLN A 5 -4.01 -7.17 -20.19
N THR A 6 -3.46 -6.10 -19.60
CA THR A 6 -2.10 -6.08 -19.07
C THR A 6 -2.09 -6.80 -17.73
N PHE A 7 -2.16 -8.14 -17.76
CA PHE A 7 -2.01 -8.99 -16.57
C PHE A 7 -0.81 -8.56 -15.70
N GLY A 8 0.26 -8.07 -16.33
CA GLY A 8 1.43 -7.51 -15.64
C GLY A 8 1.18 -6.22 -14.84
N ALA A 9 0.30 -5.32 -15.29
CA ALA A 9 0.00 -4.08 -14.57
C ALA A 9 -0.85 -4.36 -13.32
N LEU A 10 -1.84 -5.24 -13.42
CA LEU A 10 -2.63 -5.72 -12.29
C LEU A 10 -1.76 -6.46 -11.27
N ALA A 11 -0.85 -7.33 -11.72
CA ALA A 11 0.06 -8.04 -10.83
C ALA A 11 1.03 -7.10 -10.07
N ARG A 12 1.58 -6.08 -10.74
CA ARG A 12 2.44 -5.06 -10.10
C ARG A 12 1.69 -4.24 -9.06
N PHE A 13 0.47 -3.83 -9.37
CA PHE A 13 -0.39 -3.13 -8.43
C PHE A 13 -0.72 -4.01 -7.21
N ARG A 14 -1.02 -5.30 -7.44
CA ARG A 14 -1.28 -6.29 -6.38
C ARG A 14 -0.09 -6.46 -5.45
N LEU A 15 1.11 -6.62 -6.03
CA LEU A 15 2.36 -6.74 -5.28
C LEU A 15 2.61 -5.49 -4.43
N MET A 16 2.44 -4.29 -5.00
CA MET A 16 2.65 -3.05 -4.25
C MET A 16 1.62 -2.81 -3.16
N ALA A 17 0.36 -3.15 -3.39
CA ALA A 17 -0.67 -3.07 -2.36
C ALA A 17 -0.38 -4.00 -1.17
N ILE A 18 0.09 -5.22 -1.44
CA ILE A 18 0.48 -6.17 -0.40
C ILE A 18 1.75 -5.70 0.33
N LEU A 19 2.79 -5.28 -0.41
CA LEU A 19 4.03 -4.79 0.20
C LEU A 19 3.79 -3.57 1.08
N CYS A 20 3.01 -2.59 0.60
CA CYS A 20 2.68 -1.40 1.35
C CYS A 20 1.84 -1.74 2.59
N GLY A 21 0.82 -2.61 2.45
CA GLY A 21 -0.01 -3.07 3.55
C GLY A 21 0.74 -3.87 4.63
N VAL A 22 1.65 -4.76 4.23
CA VAL A 22 2.51 -5.53 5.15
C VAL A 22 3.48 -4.60 5.87
N ASN A 23 4.11 -3.65 5.17
CA ASN A 23 5.01 -2.69 5.78
C ASN A 23 4.27 -1.78 6.79
N LEU A 24 3.03 -1.39 6.49
CA LEU A 24 2.21 -0.60 7.41
C LEU A 24 1.82 -1.42 8.66
N LEU A 25 1.51 -2.72 8.50
CA LEU A 25 1.29 -3.63 9.62
C LEU A 25 2.54 -3.73 10.50
N LEU A 26 3.73 -3.84 9.90
CA LEU A 26 4.99 -3.92 10.62
C LEU A 26 5.29 -2.63 11.40
N LEU A 27 4.87 -1.47 10.87
CA LEU A 27 5.02 -0.18 11.53
C LEU A 27 4.08 -0.06 12.74
N ILE A 28 2.82 -0.50 12.60
CA ILE A 28 1.81 -0.43 13.67
C ILE A 28 1.98 -1.52 14.74
N PHE A 29 2.35 -2.74 14.36
CA PHE A 29 2.51 -3.86 15.31
C PHE A 29 3.95 -4.09 15.76
N GLY A 30 4.94 -3.60 15.02
CA GLY A 30 6.35 -3.65 15.41
C GLY A 30 6.80 -2.34 16.03
N TYR A 31 6.87 -1.28 15.21
CA TYR A 31 7.46 -0.01 15.63
C TYR A 31 6.67 0.71 16.73
N MET A 32 5.33 0.82 16.62
CA MET A 32 4.49 1.50 17.60
C MET A 32 4.54 0.88 19.01
N PRO A 33 4.30 -0.43 19.22
CA PRO A 33 4.39 -1.02 20.55
C PRO A 33 5.83 -1.08 21.07
N ALA A 34 6.83 -1.32 20.22
CA ALA A 34 8.22 -1.26 20.67
C ALA A 34 8.66 0.15 21.10
N LYS A 35 8.08 1.20 20.50
CA LYS A 35 8.25 2.60 20.91
C LYS A 35 7.49 2.97 22.16
N HIS A 36 6.20 2.62 22.25
CA HIS A 36 5.31 3.14 23.30
C HIS A 36 5.11 2.20 24.50
N ILE A 37 5.32 0.90 24.35
CA ILE A 37 5.13 -0.08 25.44
C ILE A 37 6.48 -0.44 26.08
N PHE A 38 7.53 -0.53 25.27
CA PHE A 38 8.83 -1.00 25.74
C PHE A 38 9.91 0.09 25.87
N ASP A 39 9.65 1.34 25.43
CA ASP A 39 10.63 2.45 25.36
C ASP A 39 11.98 2.07 24.70
N LEU A 40 12.02 0.97 23.94
CA LEU A 40 13.24 0.41 23.34
C LEU A 40 13.76 1.23 22.16
N VAL A 41 13.03 2.29 21.75
CA VAL A 41 13.44 3.18 20.66
C VAL A 41 14.74 3.91 20.95
N SER A 42 15.07 4.18 22.22
CA SER A 42 16.38 4.75 22.59
C SER A 42 17.53 3.74 22.48
N THR A 43 17.24 2.44 22.47
CA THR A 43 18.25 1.37 22.47
C THR A 43 18.39 0.71 21.09
N HIS A 44 17.37 0.80 20.23
CA HIS A 44 17.28 0.12 18.95
C HIS A 44 17.02 1.11 17.80
N GLU A 45 17.97 2.02 17.57
CA GLU A 45 17.90 3.05 16.50
C GLU A 45 17.63 2.46 15.09
N TRP A 46 18.02 1.20 14.86
CA TRP A 46 17.77 0.50 13.59
C TRP A 46 16.27 0.37 13.25
N MET A 47 15.37 0.45 14.24
CA MET A 47 13.92 0.44 14.01
C MET A 47 13.40 1.68 13.26
N VAL A 48 14.19 2.76 13.18
CA VAL A 48 13.87 3.96 12.37
C VAL A 48 13.83 3.63 10.87
N PHE A 49 14.48 2.55 10.43
CA PHE A 49 14.43 2.12 9.04
C PHE A 49 13.01 1.74 8.58
N ILE A 50 12.16 1.24 9.48
CA ILE A 50 10.79 0.77 9.16
C ILE A 50 9.89 1.93 8.65
N PRO A 51 9.78 3.08 9.35
CA PRO A 51 9.03 4.22 8.84
C PRO A 51 9.66 4.87 7.59
N VAL A 52 11.00 4.87 7.48
CA VAL A 52 11.69 5.37 6.28
C VAL A 52 11.34 4.50 5.06
N ALA A 53 11.45 3.17 5.19
CA ALA A 53 11.08 2.23 4.15
C ALA A 53 9.60 2.37 3.75
N HIS A 54 8.70 2.63 4.71
CA HIS A 54 7.30 2.90 4.41
C HIS A 54 7.12 4.11 3.52
N GLY A 55 7.80 5.23 3.84
CA GLY A 55 7.69 6.47 3.06
C GLY A 55 8.04 6.24 1.59
N TYR A 56 9.13 5.54 1.31
CA TYR A 56 9.53 5.21 -0.07
C TYR A 56 8.53 4.25 -0.75
N LEU A 57 8.10 3.18 -0.05
CA LEU A 57 7.12 2.24 -0.59
C LEU A 57 5.76 2.92 -0.87
N TYR A 58 5.37 3.89 -0.05
CA TYR A 58 4.12 4.61 -0.19
C TYR A 58 4.09 5.47 -1.47
N ILE A 59 5.22 6.10 -1.82
CA ILE A 59 5.33 6.84 -3.10
C ILE A 59 5.12 5.90 -4.29
N VAL A 60 5.78 4.74 -4.29
CA VAL A 60 5.61 3.73 -5.36
C VAL A 60 4.18 3.18 -5.40
N TYR A 61 3.56 2.99 -4.23
CA TYR A 61 2.17 2.60 -4.11
C TYR A 61 1.22 3.63 -4.73
N ILE A 62 1.38 4.93 -4.43
CA ILE A 62 0.56 5.98 -5.04
C ILE A 62 0.69 5.96 -6.56
N LEU A 63 1.92 5.87 -7.09
CA LEU A 63 2.14 5.85 -8.54
C LEU A 63 1.45 4.66 -9.20
N THR A 64 1.54 3.47 -8.60
CA THR A 64 0.87 2.27 -9.12
C THR A 64 -0.66 2.35 -8.99
N ALA A 65 -1.18 2.90 -7.89
CA ALA A 65 -2.61 3.14 -7.68
C ALA A 65 -3.18 4.16 -8.68
N LEU A 66 -2.42 5.22 -8.98
CA LEU A 66 -2.78 6.22 -9.98
C LEU A 66 -2.74 5.61 -11.40
N GLN A 67 -1.69 4.84 -11.69
CA GLN A 67 -1.52 4.19 -12.99
C GLN A 67 -2.69 3.24 -13.33
N ILE A 68 -3.11 2.39 -12.39
CA ILE A 68 -4.28 1.52 -12.59
C ILE A 68 -5.58 2.31 -12.60
N GLY A 69 -5.70 3.33 -11.74
CA GLY A 69 -6.86 4.20 -11.67
C GLY A 69 -7.15 4.89 -13.01
N VAL A 70 -6.10 5.42 -13.65
CA VAL A 70 -6.18 6.06 -14.97
C VAL A 70 -6.42 5.01 -16.07
N GLN A 71 -5.69 3.89 -16.08
CA GLN A 71 -5.84 2.85 -17.11
C GLN A 71 -7.24 2.23 -17.12
N LYS A 72 -7.82 1.94 -15.95
CA LYS A 72 -9.14 1.32 -15.82
C LYS A 72 -10.28 2.35 -15.70
N LYS A 73 -9.99 3.64 -15.92
CA LYS A 73 -10.93 4.77 -15.81
C LYS A 73 -11.77 4.73 -14.53
N MET A 74 -11.11 4.47 -13.41
CA MET A 74 -11.77 4.49 -12.10
C MET A 74 -12.21 5.91 -11.75
N PRO A 75 -13.34 6.09 -11.05
CA PRO A 75 -13.73 7.40 -10.58
C PRO A 75 -12.69 7.93 -9.58
N ILE A 76 -12.46 9.25 -9.60
CA ILE A 76 -11.44 9.93 -8.78
C ILE A 76 -11.60 9.58 -7.29
N LEU A 77 -12.83 9.46 -6.80
CA LEU A 77 -13.13 9.03 -5.42
C LEU A 77 -12.55 7.64 -5.10
N THR A 78 -12.57 6.70 -6.04
CA THR A 78 -11.96 5.38 -5.85
C THR A 78 -10.44 5.47 -5.79
N ILE A 79 -9.82 6.32 -6.62
CA ILE A 79 -8.37 6.53 -6.61
C ILE A 79 -7.93 7.15 -5.27
N LEU A 80 -8.66 8.16 -4.81
CA LEU A 80 -8.46 8.76 -3.49
C LEU A 80 -8.65 7.74 -2.36
N ALA A 81 -9.68 6.91 -2.44
CA ALA A 81 -9.90 5.83 -1.48
C ALA A 81 -8.77 4.79 -1.50
N LEU A 82 -8.19 4.48 -2.67
CA LEU A 82 -7.00 3.61 -2.78
C LEU A 82 -5.79 4.25 -2.08
N ILE A 83 -5.50 5.52 -2.37
CA ILE A 83 -4.37 6.24 -1.77
C ILE A 83 -4.52 6.30 -0.24
N ALA A 84 -5.73 6.58 0.25
CA ALA A 84 -6.06 6.56 1.67
C ALA A 84 -6.02 5.14 2.26
N ALA A 85 -6.39 4.11 1.50
CA ALA A 85 -6.26 2.73 1.93
C ALA A 85 -4.79 2.31 2.15
N GLY A 86 -3.84 2.99 1.52
CA GLY A 86 -2.39 2.82 1.75
C GLY A 86 -1.90 3.28 3.13
N THR A 87 -2.65 4.13 3.83
CA THR A 87 -2.29 4.63 5.18
C THR A 87 -3.11 3.99 6.30
N ILE A 88 -4.19 3.27 5.94
CA ILE A 88 -5.04 2.56 6.90
C ILE A 88 -4.68 1.06 6.86
N PRO A 89 -4.25 0.46 7.98
CA PRO A 89 -3.95 -0.96 8.03
C PRO A 89 -5.20 -1.76 7.62
N PHE A 90 -5.02 -2.82 6.83
CA PHE A 90 -6.08 -3.66 6.24
C PHE A 90 -6.92 -3.05 5.11
N ALA A 91 -7.09 -1.73 5.04
CA ALA A 91 -7.85 -1.10 3.96
C ALA A 91 -7.21 -1.36 2.58
N SER A 92 -5.87 -1.38 2.51
CA SER A 92 -5.11 -1.76 1.30
C SER A 92 -5.49 -3.14 0.75
N PHE A 93 -5.71 -4.13 1.62
CA PHE A 93 -6.12 -5.48 1.21
C PHE A 93 -7.56 -5.52 0.70
N ILE A 94 -8.46 -4.75 1.31
CA ILE A 94 -9.86 -4.66 0.86
C ILE A 94 -9.93 -3.96 -0.50
N ALA A 95 -9.16 -2.89 -0.67
CA ALA A 95 -9.06 -2.16 -1.94
C ALA A 95 -8.50 -3.06 -3.04
N GLU A 96 -7.44 -3.82 -2.76
CA GLU A 96 -6.87 -4.81 -3.68
C GLU A 96 -7.91 -5.85 -4.10
N ARG A 97 -8.60 -6.50 -3.14
CA ARG A 97 -9.67 -7.47 -3.45
C ARG A 97 -10.81 -6.86 -4.27
N ARG A 98 -11.21 -5.62 -3.98
CA ARG A 98 -12.26 -4.90 -4.72
C ARG A 98 -11.84 -4.63 -6.16
N VAL A 99 -10.59 -4.20 -6.39
CA VAL A 99 -10.06 -3.92 -7.71
C VAL A 99 -9.90 -5.21 -8.51
N VAL A 100 -9.33 -6.27 -7.92
CA VAL A 100 -9.19 -7.57 -8.57
C VAL A 100 -10.56 -8.15 -8.93
N LYS A 101 -11.54 -8.13 -8.02
CA LYS A 101 -12.88 -8.67 -8.31
C LYS A 101 -13.62 -7.91 -9.43
N ARG A 102 -13.33 -6.63 -9.64
CA ARG A 102 -14.06 -5.77 -10.59
C ARG A 102 -13.39 -5.68 -11.96
N TYR A 103 -12.10 -6.01 -12.05
CA TYR A 103 -11.29 -5.82 -13.26
C TYR A 103 -10.44 -7.05 -13.65
N SER A 104 -10.61 -8.18 -12.97
CA SER A 104 -10.10 -9.51 -13.37
C SER A 104 -11.08 -10.24 -14.28
#